data_AF-A0A7Z1SV56-F1
#
_entry.id   AF-A0A7Z1SV56-F1
#
_cell.length_a   1.000
_cell.length_b   1.000
_cell.length_c   1.000
_cell.angle_alpha   90.00
_cell.angle_beta   90.00
_cell.angle_gamma   90.00
#
_symmetry.space_group_name_H-M   'P 1'
#
loop_
_entity.id
_entity.type
_entity.pdbx_description
1 polymer ?
#
loop_
_entity_poly.entity_id
_entity_poly.type
_entity_poly.pdbx_seq_one_letter_code
_entity_poly.pdbx_strand_id
1 'polypeptide(L)'
;MHNLPRVNPVDVATTADAASFSPLANEFPQSKVAAQILSIISTKGGEGKSTQGAYLAGFTADAGLKTLLIDGDYSQPTSCS
;
A
#
# COMPACT_ATOMS: atom_id res chain seq x y z
N MET A 1 -45.96 -48.91 -13.98
CA MET A 1 -44.55 -48.59 -13.62
C MET A 1 -44.36 -47.10 -13.89
N HIS A 2 -44.62 -46.25 -12.89
CA HIS A 2 -44.56 -44.79 -13.02
C HIS A 2 -43.13 -44.31 -12.74
N ASN A 3 -42.59 -43.49 -13.63
CA ASN A 3 -41.25 -42.92 -13.53
C ASN A 3 -41.32 -41.68 -12.62
N LEU A 4 -40.54 -41.63 -11.54
CA LEU A 4 -40.46 -40.46 -10.65
C LEU A 4 -39.65 -39.34 -11.34
N PRO A 5 -40.00 -38.06 -11.13
CA PRO A 5 -39.20 -36.95 -11.66
C PRO A 5 -37.84 -36.89 -10.93
N ARG A 6 -36.75 -36.84 -11.71
CA ARG A 6 -35.41 -36.52 -11.21
C ARG A 6 -35.37 -35.04 -10.81
N VAL A 7 -35.20 -34.77 -9.52
CA VAL A 7 -34.86 -33.44 -8.98
C VAL A 7 -33.37 -33.18 -9.21
N ASN A 8 -33.05 -32.06 -9.85
CA ASN A 8 -31.70 -31.51 -9.91
C ASN A 8 -31.40 -30.80 -8.58
N PRO A 9 -30.28 -31.06 -7.89
CA PRO A 9 -29.96 -30.38 -6.65
C PRO A 9 -29.25 -29.06 -6.97
N VAL A 10 -29.98 -28.08 -7.52
CA VAL A 10 -29.52 -26.68 -7.58
C VAL A 10 -30.72 -25.77 -7.42
N ASP A 11 -31.40 -25.85 -6.27
CA ASP A 11 -32.30 -24.80 -5.80
C ASP A 11 -32.37 -24.87 -4.27
N VAL A 12 -31.50 -24.12 -3.59
CA VAL A 12 -31.79 -23.66 -2.23
C VAL A 12 -31.61 -22.14 -2.20
N ALA A 13 -32.72 -21.47 -1.87
CA ALA A 13 -32.97 -20.04 -1.76
C ALA A 13 -31.73 -19.16 -1.45
N THR A 14 -31.61 -17.95 -2.02
CA THR A 14 -32.36 -16.80 -1.51
C THR A 14 -32.29 -15.63 -2.47
N THR A 15 -33.46 -15.13 -2.85
CA THR A 15 -33.71 -13.77 -3.33
C THR A 15 -33.23 -12.73 -2.31
N ALA A 16 -32.17 -11.98 -2.65
CA ALA A 16 -31.84 -10.72 -2.02
C ALA A 16 -31.22 -9.79 -3.07
N ASP A 17 -32.08 -8.94 -3.61
CA ASP A 17 -31.84 -7.61 -4.19
C ASP A 17 -30.39 -7.25 -4.61
N ALA A 18 -30.15 -7.19 -5.92
CA ALA A 18 -28.91 -6.72 -6.53
C ALA A 18 -28.71 -5.18 -6.44
N ALA A 19 -29.34 -4.51 -5.46
CA ALA A 19 -29.33 -3.06 -5.29
C ALA A 19 -28.73 -2.56 -3.96
N SER A 20 -27.95 -3.37 -3.22
CA SER A 20 -27.46 -2.97 -1.88
C SER A 20 -25.95 -3.02 -1.63
N PHE A 21 -25.10 -3.39 -2.59
CA PHE A 21 -23.65 -3.16 -2.46
C PHE A 21 -23.28 -1.80 -3.06
N SER A 22 -23.57 -0.73 -2.32
CA SER A 22 -22.72 0.46 -2.41
C SER A 22 -21.36 0.07 -1.82
N PRO A 23 -20.26 0.10 -2.58
CA PRO A 23 -18.95 -0.09 -1.97
C PRO A 23 -18.68 1.15 -1.13
N LEU A 24 -18.98 1.08 0.17
CA LEU A 24 -18.49 2.01 1.20
C LEU A 24 -16.95 1.89 1.39
N ALA A 25 -16.22 1.53 0.33
CA ALA A 25 -14.78 1.50 0.30
C ALA A 25 -14.25 2.89 -0.09
N ASN A 26 -14.63 3.91 0.68
CA ASN A 26 -13.88 5.17 0.72
C ASN A 26 -14.15 6.04 1.96
N GLU A 27 -14.70 5.48 3.04
CA GLU A 27 -14.90 6.22 4.30
C GLU A 27 -13.79 5.95 5.32
N PHE A 28 -12.54 5.82 4.86
CA PHE A 28 -11.45 6.21 5.76
C PHE A 28 -11.50 7.73 5.83
N PRO A 29 -11.77 8.34 7.00
CA PRO A 29 -11.57 9.77 7.13
C PRO A 29 -10.11 10.02 6.75
N GLN A 30 -9.89 10.65 5.61
CA GLN A 30 -8.60 11.17 5.18
C GLN A 30 -8.28 12.33 6.13
N SER A 31 -8.01 12.02 7.40
CA SER A 31 -7.29 12.95 8.24
C SER A 31 -6.04 13.29 7.44
N LYS A 32 -5.80 14.57 7.21
CA LYS A 32 -4.65 15.03 6.45
C LYS A 32 -3.41 14.64 7.24
N VAL A 33 -2.93 13.41 7.05
CA VAL A 33 -1.66 12.96 7.60
C VAL A 33 -0.61 13.73 6.82
N ALA A 34 -0.07 14.78 7.44
CA ALA A 34 1.00 15.56 6.85
C ALA A 34 2.22 14.64 6.70
N ALA A 35 2.69 14.46 5.45
CA ALA A 35 3.94 13.77 5.19
C ALA A 35 5.07 14.50 5.92
N GLN A 36 5.87 13.76 6.69
CA GLN A 36 7.11 14.28 7.26
C GLN A 36 8.19 14.23 6.17
N ILE A 37 8.83 15.36 5.89
CA ILE A 37 9.87 15.48 4.87
C ILE A 37 11.18 15.79 5.59
N LEU A 38 12.18 14.93 5.39
CA LEU A 38 13.53 15.09 5.95
C LEU A 38 14.56 15.10 4.83
N SER A 39 15.34 16.17 4.76
CA SER A 39 16.47 16.28 3.83
C SER A 39 17.76 15.85 4.52
N ILE A 40 18.48 14.89 3.92
CA ILE A 40 19.81 14.47 4.38
C ILE A 40 20.85 15.09 3.47
N ILE A 41 21.59 16.05 4.01
CA ILE A 41 22.58 16.84 3.29
C ILE A 41 23.94 16.77 4.00
N SER A 42 25.00 16.97 3.22
CA SER A 42 26.37 17.05 3.70
C SER A 42 27.14 18.03 2.82
N THR A 43 28.20 18.62 3.38
CA THR A 43 29.03 19.59 2.68
C THR A 43 30.08 18.97 1.75
N LYS A 44 30.28 17.64 1.82
CA LYS A 44 31.32 16.94 1.06
C LYS A 44 30.81 15.60 0.52
N GLY A 45 31.42 15.16 -0.58
CA GLY A 45 31.26 13.80 -1.07
C GLY A 45 31.88 12.79 -0.08
N GLY A 46 31.29 11.60 0.02
CA GLY A 46 31.85 10.50 0.82
C GLY A 46 31.56 10.53 2.32
N GLU A 47 30.84 11.51 2.86
CA GLU A 47 30.47 11.54 4.30
C GLU A 47 29.37 10.51 4.68
N GLY A 48 28.93 9.69 3.72
CA GLY A 48 27.93 8.64 3.96
C GLY A 48 26.48 9.14 4.03
N LYS A 49 26.20 10.35 3.54
CA LYS A 49 24.83 10.93 3.52
C LYS A 49 23.78 9.98 2.90
N SER A 50 24.12 9.36 1.76
CA SER A 50 23.23 8.43 1.06
C SER A 50 23.04 7.12 1.83
N THR A 51 24.12 6.61 2.45
CA THR A 51 24.10 5.42 3.30
C THR A 51 23.21 5.62 4.53
N GLN A 52 23.36 6.75 5.22
CA GLN A 52 22.53 7.08 6.37
C GLN A 52 21.07 7.29 5.97
N GLY A 53 20.80 7.88 4.80
CA GLY A 53 19.45 8.00 4.27
C GLY A 53 18.78 6.67 3.94
N ALA A 54 19.52 5.74 3.35
CA ALA A 54 19.03 4.39 3.10
C ALA A 54 18.71 3.65 4.41
N TYR A 55 19.58 3.73 5.41
CA TYR A 55 19.32 3.11 6.72
C TYR A 55 18.11 3.71 7.43
N LEU A 56 17.96 5.04 7.43
CA LEU A 56 16.81 5.69 8.03
C LEU A 56 15.50 5.35 7.30
N ALA A 57 15.55 5.26 5.96
CA ALA A 57 14.40 4.87 5.16
C ALA A 57 13.99 3.42 5.46
N GLY A 58 14.96 2.49 5.51
CA GLY A 58 14.73 1.09 5.89
C GLY A 58 14.13 0.98 7.30
N PHE A 59 14.72 1.65 8.28
CA PHE A 59 14.24 1.66 9.66
C PHE A 59 12.78 2.15 9.78
N THR A 60 12.41 3.22 9.09
CA THR A 60 11.05 3.76 9.13
C THR A 60 10.05 2.88 8.38
N ALA A 61 10.46 2.27 7.27
CA ALA A 61 9.65 1.30 6.55
C ALA A 61 9.39 0.04 7.39
N ASP A 62 10.41 -0.48 8.06
CA ASP A 62 10.32 -1.63 8.97
C ASP A 62 9.41 -1.34 10.18
N ALA A 63 9.34 -0.08 10.61
CA ALA A 63 8.39 0.38 11.63
C ALA A 63 6.94 0.50 11.13
N GLY A 64 6.65 0.16 9.87
CA GLY A 64 5.33 0.19 9.26
C GLY A 64 4.91 1.56 8.72
N LEU A 65 5.84 2.51 8.60
CA LEU A 65 5.56 3.82 7.99
C LEU A 65 5.61 3.71 6.46
N LYS A 66 4.73 4.46 5.78
CA LYS A 66 4.81 4.65 4.33
C LYS A 66 5.99 5.57 4.02
N THR A 67 7.15 4.96 3.83
CA THR A 67 8.40 5.68 3.58
C THR A 67 8.69 5.78 2.08
N LEU A 68 9.14 6.96 1.66
CA LEU A 68 9.66 7.22 0.33
C LEU A 68 11.07 7.80 0.46
N LEU A 69 12.07 7.12 -0.09
CA LEU A 69 13.42 7.66 -0.24
C LEU A 69 13.58 8.23 -1.64
N ILE A 70 14.02 9.49 -1.74
CA ILE A 70 14.31 10.16 -3.01
C ILE A 70 15.80 10.46 -3.05
N ASP A 71 16.49 9.95 -4.08
CA ASP A 71 17.88 10.31 -4.34
C ASP A 71 17.95 11.66 -5.04
N GLY A 72 18.19 12.71 -4.26
CA GLY A 72 18.37 14.07 -4.77
C GLY A 72 19.78 14.39 -5.23
N ASP A 73 20.75 13.47 -5.12
CA ASP A 73 22.12 13.72 -5.58
C ASP A 73 22.27 13.45 -7.07
N TYR A 74 21.82 14.41 -7.88
CA TYR A 74 21.92 14.34 -9.34
C TYR A 74 23.36 14.13 -9.84
N SER A 75 24.34 14.68 -9.12
CA SER A 75 25.75 14.63 -9.55
C SER A 75 26.42 13.28 -9.28
N GLN A 76 25.98 12.57 -8.24
CA GLN A 76 26.54 11.29 -7.79
C GLN A 76 25.44 10.41 -7.16
N PRO A 77 24.51 9.86 -7.97
CA PRO A 77 23.45 9.01 -7.47
C PRO A 77 24.05 7.79 -6.78
N THR A 78 23.59 7.50 -5.57
CA THR A 78 24.10 6.40 -4.74
C THR A 78 23.04 5.36 -4.43
N SER A 79 21.77 5.62 -4.79
CA SER A 79 20.69 4.65 -4.61
C SER A 79 20.84 3.54 -5.65
N CYS A 80 21.32 2.38 -5.22
CA CYS A 80 21.30 1.15 -5.99
C CYS A 80 19.97 0.39 -5.81
N SER A 81 19.62 -0.35 -6.86
CA SER A 81 18.35 -1.04 -7.20
C SER A 81 17.57 -1.69 -6.07
#